data_AF-A0A2K5JJ90-F1
#
_entry.id   AF-A0A2K5JJ90-F1
#
_cell.length_a   1.000
_cell.length_b   1.000
_cell.length_c   1.000
_cell.angle_alpha   90.00
_cell.angle_beta   90.00
_cell.angle_gamma   90.00
#
_symmetry.space_group_name_H-M   'P 1'
#
loop_
_entity.id
_entity.type
_entity.pdbx_description
1 polymer ?
#
loop_
_entity_poly.entity_id
_entity_poly.type
_entity_poly.pdbx_seq_one_letter_code
_entity_poly.pdbx_strand_id
1 'polypeptide(L)'
;MELGLGGLSALSHCPWPRRQTPLGLSTQPALWPTLAALALLSSVAEASLGPAPPSPAPRPVRALGLGHRSDELVRFRFCSGSCRRARSPHDLSLASLLGTGALRPPPGSRPISQPCCRPTRYEAVSFMDVNSTWRTVDRLSATACGCLG
;
A
#
# COMPACT_ATOMS: atom_id res chain seq x y z
N MET A 1 -8.66 52.67 58.29
CA MET A 1 -9.63 53.22 57.33
C MET A 1 -9.61 52.25 56.15
N GLU A 2 -10.55 51.29 56.08
CA GLU A 2 -11.88 51.44 55.43
C GLU A 2 -11.69 51.91 53.97
N LEU A 3 -12.15 51.30 52.89
CA LEU A 3 -13.09 50.22 52.52
C LEU A 3 -12.65 49.81 51.10
N GLY A 4 -12.76 48.57 50.62
CA GLY A 4 -14.01 47.88 50.35
C GLY A 4 -14.13 47.59 48.85
N LEU A 5 -14.53 46.35 48.57
CA LEU A 5 -15.34 45.86 47.44
C LEU A 5 -15.10 46.41 46.02
N GLY A 6 -14.88 45.50 45.08
CA GLY A 6 -15.22 45.77 43.68
C GLY A 6 -14.63 44.80 42.67
N GLY A 7 -15.03 43.54 42.72
CA GLY A 7 -14.85 42.65 41.56
C GLY A 7 -15.80 43.07 40.45
N LEU A 8 -15.30 43.24 39.23
CA LEU A 8 -16.11 43.21 38.02
C LEU A 8 -15.26 42.63 36.88
N SER A 9 -15.64 41.41 36.49
CA SER A 9 -15.24 40.75 35.27
C SER A 9 -15.49 41.69 34.07
N ALA A 10 -14.42 42.19 33.45
CA ALA A 10 -14.50 42.79 32.14
C ALA A 10 -14.63 41.66 31.11
N LEU A 11 -15.87 41.24 30.87
CA LEU A 11 -16.26 40.47 29.69
C LEU A 11 -15.89 41.31 28.46
N SER A 12 -14.79 40.93 27.80
CA SER A 12 -14.41 41.42 26.47
C SER A 12 -15.56 41.14 25.50
N HIS A 13 -16.40 42.15 25.31
CA HIS A 13 -17.38 42.20 24.24
C HIS A 13 -16.63 42.25 22.92
N CYS A 14 -16.61 41.13 22.19
CA CYS A 14 -16.34 41.16 20.76
C CYS A 14 -17.53 41.84 20.08
N PRO A 15 -17.33 42.96 19.36
CA PRO A 15 -18.40 43.54 18.56
C PRO A 15 -18.75 42.57 17.42
N TRP A 16 -19.97 42.04 17.46
CA TRP A 16 -20.59 41.29 16.37
C TRP A 16 -20.69 42.18 15.12
N PRO A 17 -20.13 41.78 13.97
CA PRO A 17 -20.49 42.41 12.71
C PRO A 17 -21.89 41.93 12.30
N ARG A 18 -22.77 42.91 12.17
CA ARG A 18 -24.12 42.81 11.62
C ARG A 18 -24.13 41.93 10.36
N ARG A 19 -24.96 40.88 10.36
CA ARG A 19 -25.25 40.07 9.16
C ARG A 19 -25.75 40.99 8.04
N GLN A 20 -25.00 41.05 6.95
CA GLN A 20 -25.51 41.48 5.66
C GLN A 20 -25.57 40.23 4.79
N THR A 21 -26.78 39.82 4.45
CA THR A 21 -27.10 38.83 3.42
C THR A 21 -26.78 39.41 2.05
N PRO A 22 -25.91 38.79 1.24
CA PRO A 22 -25.98 38.93 -0.20
C PRO A 22 -27.04 37.95 -0.69
N LEU A 23 -28.17 38.49 -1.15
CA LEU A 23 -29.01 37.82 -2.14
C LEU A 23 -28.14 37.58 -3.37
N GLY A 24 -27.98 36.30 -3.75
CA GLY A 24 -27.20 35.95 -4.93
C GLY A 24 -26.84 34.47 -5.02
N LEU A 25 -27.76 33.57 -4.66
CA LEU A 25 -27.63 32.16 -5.03
C LEU A 25 -27.97 32.04 -6.53
N SER A 26 -27.02 32.40 -7.39
CA SER A 26 -27.06 32.04 -8.81
C SER A 26 -26.01 30.96 -9.08
N THR A 27 -26.47 29.72 -9.05
CA THR A 27 -26.21 28.72 -10.10
C THR A 27 -24.76 28.61 -10.59
N GLN A 28 -23.93 27.80 -9.92
CA GLN A 28 -22.81 27.13 -10.58
C GLN A 28 -23.04 25.61 -10.62
N PRO A 29 -23.78 25.09 -11.62
CA PRO A 29 -23.90 23.65 -11.88
C PRO A 29 -22.66 23.09 -12.62
N ALA A 30 -21.60 23.88 -12.78
CA ALA A 30 -20.47 23.56 -13.64
C ALA A 30 -19.15 23.20 -12.91
N LEU A 31 -19.16 23.08 -11.56
CA LEU A 31 -17.97 22.64 -10.80
C LEU A 31 -17.92 21.13 -10.55
N TRP A 32 -19.07 20.45 -10.63
CA TRP A 32 -19.14 18.99 -10.54
C TRP A 32 -18.40 18.23 -11.64
N PRO A 33 -18.45 18.61 -12.93
CA PRO A 33 -17.71 17.87 -13.95
C PRO A 33 -16.19 17.94 -13.72
N THR A 34 -15.67 19.07 -13.26
CA THR A 34 -14.23 19.26 -12.96
C THR A 34 -13.79 18.48 -11.72
N LEU A 35 -14.60 18.48 -10.65
CA LEU A 35 -14.34 17.69 -9.45
C LEU A 35 -14.47 16.17 -9.71
N ALA A 36 -15.44 15.75 -10.52
CA ALA A 36 -15.57 14.36 -10.94
C ALA A 36 -14.39 13.90 -11.83
N ALA A 37 -13.91 14.77 -12.74
CA ALA A 37 -12.72 14.50 -13.54
C ALA A 37 -11.45 14.39 -12.68
N LEU A 38 -11.28 15.24 -11.66
CA LEU A 38 -10.16 15.14 -10.70
C LEU A 38 -10.24 13.87 -9.83
N ALA A 39 -11.45 13.48 -9.41
CA ALA A 39 -11.66 12.23 -8.66
C ALA A 39 -11.30 10.98 -9.50
N LEU A 40 -11.70 10.95 -10.78
CA LEU A 40 -11.34 9.89 -11.72
C LEU A 40 -9.82 9.79 -11.96
N LEU A 41 -9.11 10.92 -12.05
CA LEU A 41 -7.65 10.95 -12.19
C LEU A 41 -6.91 10.47 -10.92
N SER A 42 -7.49 10.63 -9.73
CA SER A 42 -6.88 10.19 -8.47
C SER A 42 -6.96 8.67 -8.21
N SER A 43 -7.97 7.99 -8.78
CA SER A 43 -8.22 6.56 -8.53
C SER A 43 -7.12 5.62 -9.06
N VAL A 44 -6.34 6.04 -10.06
CA VAL A 44 -5.26 5.20 -10.62
C VAL A 44 -4.05 5.12 -9.67
N ALA A 45 -3.89 6.09 -8.76
CA ALA A 45 -2.74 6.12 -7.85
C ALA A 45 -2.88 5.11 -6.69
N GLU A 46 -4.08 4.88 -6.14
CA GLU A 46 -4.24 4.13 -4.89
C GLU A 46 -4.11 2.61 -5.01
N ALA A 47 -4.35 2.05 -6.21
CA ALA A 47 -4.19 0.62 -6.47
C ALA A 47 -2.72 0.15 -6.40
N SER A 48 -1.76 1.07 -6.56
CA SER A 48 -0.33 0.72 -6.69
C SER A 48 0.44 0.70 -5.37
N LEU A 49 -0.19 1.05 -4.26
CA LEU A 49 0.51 1.41 -3.04
C LEU A 49 0.51 0.28 -1.96
N GLY A 50 -0.11 -0.89 -2.21
CA GLY A 50 -0.24 -2.01 -1.25
C GLY A 50 0.16 -3.35 -1.86
N PRO A 51 0.27 -4.44 -1.08
CA PRO A 51 0.67 -5.74 -1.62
C PRO A 51 -0.39 -6.22 -2.61
N ALA A 52 0.01 -6.37 -3.87
CA ALA A 52 -0.88 -6.87 -4.92
C ALA A 52 -1.30 -8.31 -4.62
N PRO A 53 -2.50 -8.75 -5.05
CA PRO A 53 -2.87 -10.16 -5.00
C PRO A 53 -1.85 -11.01 -5.78
N PRO A 54 -1.67 -12.30 -5.42
CA PRO A 54 -0.75 -13.19 -6.10
C PRO A 54 -1.02 -13.24 -7.61
N SER A 55 0.04 -13.10 -8.41
CA SER A 55 -0.07 -13.12 -9.86
C SER A 55 -0.05 -14.56 -10.37
N PRO A 56 -1.09 -15.03 -11.07
CA PRO A 56 -1.14 -16.38 -11.61
C PRO A 56 -0.30 -16.49 -12.89
N ALA A 57 0.48 -17.56 -13.01
CA ALA A 57 1.26 -17.84 -14.20
C ALA A 57 1.28 -19.36 -14.48
N PRO A 58 0.87 -19.82 -15.67
CA PRO A 58 1.04 -21.22 -16.07
C PRO A 58 2.54 -21.56 -16.11
N ARG A 59 2.93 -22.66 -15.46
CA ARG A 59 4.31 -23.13 -15.44
C ARG A 59 4.36 -24.64 -15.65
N PRO A 60 5.23 -25.14 -16.53
CA PRO A 60 5.46 -26.57 -16.62
C PRO A 60 6.13 -27.07 -15.34
N VAL A 61 5.68 -28.22 -14.82
CA VAL A 61 6.18 -28.77 -13.56
C VAL A 61 7.70 -28.96 -13.56
N ARG A 62 8.27 -29.42 -14.68
CA ARG A 62 9.74 -29.58 -14.83
C ARG A 62 10.54 -28.29 -14.60
N ALA A 63 9.94 -27.12 -14.86
CA ALA A 63 10.62 -25.83 -14.70
C ALA A 63 10.59 -25.31 -13.25
N LEU A 64 9.88 -25.99 -12.34
CA LEU A 64 9.80 -25.60 -10.92
C LEU A 64 11.04 -26.03 -10.11
N GLY A 65 11.95 -26.83 -10.69
CA GLY A 65 13.19 -27.23 -10.04
C GLY A 65 13.01 -28.24 -8.90
N LEU A 66 11.87 -28.93 -8.83
CA LEU A 66 11.52 -29.88 -7.77
C LEU A 66 11.92 -31.34 -8.07
N GLY A 67 12.67 -31.59 -9.16
CA GLY A 67 13.08 -32.93 -9.58
C GLY A 67 12.01 -33.77 -10.29
N HIS A 68 10.77 -33.26 -10.40
CA HIS A 68 9.70 -33.89 -11.17
C HIS A 68 9.87 -33.65 -12.67
N ARG A 69 9.86 -34.74 -13.44
CA ARG A 69 9.78 -34.69 -14.91
C ARG A 69 8.31 -34.79 -15.30
N SER A 70 7.68 -33.66 -15.61
CA SER A 70 6.33 -33.59 -16.16
C SER A 70 6.17 -32.30 -16.96
N ASP A 71 5.45 -32.39 -18.07
CA ASP A 71 5.16 -31.28 -18.98
C ASP A 71 3.81 -30.62 -18.71
N GLU A 72 3.09 -31.13 -17.71
CA GLU A 72 1.82 -30.56 -17.25
C GLU A 72 2.01 -29.10 -16.80
N LEU A 73 1.09 -28.24 -17.23
CA LEU A 73 1.05 -26.84 -16.86
C LEU A 73 0.23 -26.66 -15.59
N VAL A 74 0.89 -26.27 -14.50
CA VAL A 74 0.24 -25.94 -13.24
C VAL A 74 0.09 -24.43 -13.07
N ARG A 75 -0.96 -24.01 -12.38
CA ARG A 75 -1.20 -22.58 -12.07
C ARG A 75 -0.34 -22.17 -10.88
N PHE A 76 0.85 -21.65 -11.15
CA PHE A 76 1.75 -21.14 -10.12
C PHE A 76 1.44 -19.68 -9.80
N ARG A 77 1.11 -19.37 -8.54
CA ARG A 77 0.90 -18.00 -8.08
C ARG A 77 2.09 -17.50 -7.27
N PHE A 78 2.52 -16.26 -7.50
CA PHE A 78 3.64 -15.65 -6.79
C PHE A 78 3.34 -14.21 -6.35
N CYS A 79 4.07 -13.74 -5.34
CA CYS A 79 3.94 -12.39 -4.81
C CYS A 79 4.98 -11.46 -5.41
N SER A 80 4.55 -10.28 -5.82
CA SER A 80 5.39 -9.19 -6.30
C SER A 80 4.71 -7.85 -5.98
N GLY A 81 5.43 -6.75 -6.16
CA GLY A 81 4.90 -5.40 -5.95
C GLY A 81 5.64 -4.59 -4.90
N SER A 82 5.13 -3.38 -4.67
CA SER A 82 5.72 -2.35 -3.82
C SER A 82 5.02 -2.29 -2.46
N CYS A 83 5.79 -2.06 -1.41
CA CYS A 83 5.31 -1.94 -0.03
C CYS A 83 5.56 -0.54 0.56
N ARG A 84 5.59 0.50 -0.29
CA ARG A 84 5.88 1.87 0.14
C ARG A 84 4.94 2.42 1.21
N ARG A 85 3.67 1.97 1.27
CA ARG A 85 2.70 2.35 2.33
C ARG A 85 3.02 1.76 3.69
N ALA A 86 3.71 0.62 3.73
CA ALA A 86 4.04 -0.08 4.97
C ALA A 86 5.41 0.33 5.53
N ARG A 87 6.05 1.37 4.97
CA ARG A 87 7.36 1.85 5.44
C ARG A 87 7.26 2.41 6.85
N SER A 88 8.15 1.95 7.71
CA SER A 88 8.40 2.50 9.04
C SER A 88 9.17 3.83 8.98
N PRO A 89 9.26 4.59 10.08
CA PRO A 89 10.15 5.74 10.16
C PRO A 89 11.61 5.40 9.81
N HIS A 90 12.09 4.22 10.24
CA HIS A 90 13.42 3.74 9.91
C HIS A 90 13.62 3.59 8.39
N ASP A 91 12.64 2.99 7.69
CA ASP A 91 12.68 2.80 6.24
C ASP A 91 12.74 4.12 5.48
N LEU A 92 12.01 5.14 5.96
CA LEU A 92 12.02 6.48 5.38
C LEU A 92 13.39 7.14 5.56
N SER A 93 13.97 7.08 6.77
CA SER A 93 15.31 7.59 7.04
C SER A 93 16.38 6.86 6.21
N LEU A 94 16.33 5.54 6.15
CA LEU A 94 17.26 4.73 5.37
C LEU A 94 17.16 5.05 3.88
N ALA A 95 15.95 5.21 3.34
CA ALA A 95 15.74 5.63 1.95
C ALA A 95 16.37 7.00 1.68
N SER A 96 16.23 7.95 2.60
CA SER A 96 16.83 9.29 2.48
C SER A 96 18.35 9.21 2.50
N LEU A 97 18.93 8.52 3.48
CA LEU A 97 20.39 8.40 3.65
C LEU A 97 21.07 7.68 2.48
N LEU A 98 20.41 6.65 1.92
CA LEU A 98 20.89 5.98 0.71
C LEU A 98 20.72 6.84 -0.55
N GLY A 99 19.69 7.70 -0.59
CA GLY A 99 19.45 8.63 -1.69
C GLY A 99 20.44 9.79 -1.74
N THR A 100 20.85 10.29 -0.57
CA THR A 100 21.86 11.36 -0.43
C THR A 100 23.29 10.85 -0.46
N GLY A 101 23.50 9.53 -0.42
CA GLY A 101 24.85 8.93 -0.35
C GLY A 101 25.53 9.11 1.00
N ALA A 102 24.78 9.49 2.05
CA ALA A 102 25.29 9.66 3.41
C ALA A 102 25.70 8.32 4.06
N LEU A 103 25.23 7.19 3.52
CA LEU A 103 25.66 5.85 3.91
C LEU A 103 26.44 5.19 2.78
N ARG A 104 27.62 4.66 3.11
CA ARG A 104 28.36 3.76 2.22
C ARG A 104 27.71 2.37 2.29
N PRO A 105 27.16 1.83 1.19
CA PRO A 105 26.58 0.50 1.19
C PRO A 105 27.64 -0.55 1.53
N PRO A 106 27.29 -1.59 2.30
CA PRO A 106 28.19 -2.72 2.52
C PRO A 106 28.49 -3.44 1.19
N PRO A 107 29.66 -4.10 1.07
CA PRO A 107 29.95 -4.91 -0.10
C PRO A 107 28.93 -6.05 -0.25
N GLY A 108 28.52 -6.34 -1.48
CA GLY A 108 27.65 -7.48 -1.81
C GLY A 108 26.19 -7.12 -2.06
N SER A 109 25.50 -6.48 -1.11
CA SER A 109 24.06 -6.18 -1.25
C SER A 109 23.68 -4.77 -0.82
N ARG A 110 22.75 -4.16 -1.56
CA ARG A 110 22.19 -2.86 -1.22
C ARG A 110 21.08 -3.06 -0.17
N PRO A 111 21.09 -2.32 0.94
CA PRO A 111 20.00 -2.37 1.91
C PRO A 111 18.66 -1.98 1.25
N ILE A 112 17.60 -2.72 1.58
CA ILE A 112 16.24 -2.45 1.10
C ILE A 112 15.58 -1.50 2.10
N SER A 113 15.08 -0.36 1.63
CA SER A 113 14.45 0.69 2.44
C SER A 113 12.92 0.63 2.43
N GLN A 114 12.37 -0.57 2.28
CA GLN A 114 10.94 -0.86 2.40
C GLN A 114 10.76 -2.34 2.75
N PRO A 115 9.64 -2.71 3.40
CA PRO A 115 9.25 -4.11 3.56
C PRO A 115 9.20 -4.85 2.22
N CYS A 116 9.47 -6.15 2.22
CA CYS A 116 9.38 -6.98 1.02
C CYS A 116 7.96 -7.53 0.84
N CYS A 117 7.48 -7.60 -0.41
CA CYS A 117 6.24 -8.31 -0.74
C CYS A 117 6.51 -9.83 -0.73
N ARG A 118 5.92 -10.54 0.23
CA ARG A 118 6.15 -11.99 0.43
C ARG A 118 4.83 -12.74 0.59
N PRO A 119 4.78 -14.05 0.25
CA PRO A 119 3.59 -14.85 0.50
C PRO A 119 3.35 -15.02 2.01
N THR A 120 2.08 -14.94 2.42
CA THR A 120 1.64 -15.19 3.80
C THR A 120 0.83 -16.48 3.92
N ARG A 121 0.29 -16.98 2.81
CA ARG A 121 -0.42 -18.27 2.70
C ARG A 121 -0.09 -18.96 1.39
N TYR A 122 -0.23 -20.29 1.41
CA TYR A 122 0.06 -21.16 0.28
C TYR A 122 -1.04 -22.21 0.09
N GLU A 123 -1.11 -22.76 -1.12
CA GLU A 123 -1.90 -23.94 -1.48
C GLU A 123 -0.98 -25.04 -2.02
N ALA A 124 -1.48 -26.28 -1.97
CA ALA A 124 -0.83 -27.41 -2.61
C ALA A 124 -1.09 -27.40 -4.12
N VAL A 125 -0.19 -28.01 -4.88
CA VAL A 125 -0.33 -28.22 -6.32
C VAL A 125 -0.20 -29.70 -6.62
N SER A 126 -1.18 -30.25 -7.30
CA SER A 126 -1.20 -31.64 -7.75
C SER A 126 -1.04 -31.72 -9.26
N PHE A 127 -0.30 -32.72 -9.73
CA PHE A 127 -0.02 -32.98 -11.14
C PHE A 127 0.29 -34.46 -11.33
N MET A 128 0.29 -34.92 -12.57
CA MET A 128 0.64 -36.28 -12.95
C MET A 128 2.08 -36.34 -13.47
N ASP A 129 2.86 -37.33 -13.00
CA ASP A 129 4.22 -37.56 -13.47
C ASP A 129 4.28 -38.40 -14.76
N VAL A 130 5.49 -38.59 -15.31
CA VAL A 130 5.73 -39.41 -16.51
C VAL A 130 5.28 -40.87 -16.39
N ASN A 131 5.13 -41.38 -15.17
CA ASN A 131 4.67 -42.75 -14.91
C ASN A 131 3.15 -42.79 -14.64
N SER A 132 2.42 -41.74 -15.01
CA SER A 132 0.98 -41.60 -14.76
C SER A 132 0.60 -41.70 -13.28
N THR A 133 1.51 -41.30 -12.38
CA THR A 133 1.26 -41.28 -10.93
C THR A 133 0.94 -39.87 -10.47
N TRP A 134 -0.14 -39.69 -9.71
CA TRP A 134 -0.47 -38.42 -9.08
C TRP A 134 0.57 -38.04 -8.02
N ARG A 135 1.08 -36.81 -8.11
CA ARG A 135 1.98 -36.20 -7.15
C ARG A 135 1.35 -34.92 -6.64
N THR A 136 1.59 -34.61 -5.37
CA THR A 136 1.16 -33.36 -4.74
C THR A 136 2.34 -32.76 -4.02
N VAL A 137 2.56 -31.47 -4.22
CA VAL A 137 3.57 -30.70 -3.49
C VAL A 137 2.87 -29.65 -2.66
N ASP A 138 3.00 -29.77 -1.35
CA ASP A 138 2.40 -28.85 -0.40
C ASP A 138 3.09 -27.49 -0.42
N ARG A 139 2.30 -26.45 -0.13
CA ARG A 139 2.75 -25.06 0.03
C ARG A 139 3.57 -24.52 -1.16
N LEU A 140 3.20 -24.88 -2.38
CA LEU A 140 3.94 -24.51 -3.59
C LEU A 140 3.49 -23.16 -4.18
N SER A 141 2.18 -22.91 -4.24
CA SER A 141 1.60 -21.73 -4.90
C SER A 141 1.06 -20.74 -3.86
N ALA A 142 1.31 -19.45 -4.03
CA ALA A 142 0.88 -18.42 -3.08
C ALA A 142 -0.63 -18.10 -3.21
N THR A 143 -1.34 -18.04 -2.08
CA THR A 143 -2.77 -17.66 -2.05
C THR A 143 -3.02 -16.28 -1.44
N ALA A 144 -2.05 -15.73 -0.71
CA ALA A 144 -2.09 -14.38 -0.18
C ALA A 144 -0.69 -13.77 -0.11
N CYS A 145 -0.61 -12.45 -0.28
CA CYS A 145 0.63 -11.67 -0.20
C CYS A 145 0.54 -10.63 0.92
N GLY A 146 1.68 -10.27 1.50
CA GLY A 146 1.78 -9.24 2.53
C GLY A 146 3.12 -8.51 2.47
N CYS A 147 3.16 -7.32 3.08
CA CYS A 147 4.38 -6.54 3.27
C CYS A 147 5.03 -6.95 4.59
N LEU A 148 6.20 -7.58 4.52
CA LEU A 148 6.95 -8.09 5.67
C LEU A 148 8.32 -7.40 5.72
N GLY A 149 8.63 -6.80 6.87
CA GLY A 149 9.87 -6.05 7.14
C GLY A 149 10.48 -6.48 8.47
#